data_AF-A0A0W0SG73-F1
#
_entry.id   AF-A0A0W0SG73-F1
#
_cell.length_a   1.000
_cell.length_b   1.000
_cell.length_c   1.000
_cell.angle_alpha   90.00
_cell.angle_beta   90.00
_cell.angle_gamma   90.00
#
_symmetry.space_group_name_H-M   'P 1'
#
loop_
_entity.id
_entity.type
_entity.pdbx_description
1 polymer ?
#
loop_
_entity_poly.entity_id
_entity_poly.type
_entity_poly.pdbx_seq_one_letter_code
_entity_poly.pdbx_strand_id
1 'polypeptide(L)'
;MPINSGPKFFKPSTTQENTASSSSQNIPNEGSNTRQLAAQFIDKVIHDSKLDLKTSPILMKHLLHLLKLDDLETKDEAFNLFIKKLTSERIDLTQLINAFKEYVLNNNGICTLLAYIEDNQLISQEEIKQAEDALFVQLHLLCLLESFVATLSNSSQFAEDTFKHILNQRNNPFNKGNTWTNFLFGTPWDTPLFERLKLISIEPGFLQILFQRQMSDKLKITEEDVKQFIEKYHLSSWNASSIIVPNTDERPISIAPMAINIIEACRTDVVSPRYEERGGKENSKSGLGLIGLMEQLNYRTAAKHKKHILPEGVEVRMQHTDDYPLIPGLAINSDPKVVSEFKIDKFWQDLYVSWNARFVISNIDYSFLIFKLMVPSVLGAEAHNFKETRLLALFFIGNLYLSVAPQNNSLFKIGYRLKNADEILKQWGVINQEWASLLLQECTSDSEVMPDKAYEKIIGNYPTLSMLRQLTLFSQDPEAYRMLVKGTTAEQEVDEQEKPKTSKQKVDKQQETKTGKQGVEEQERTSSGKEERVFLKPQ
;
A
#
# COMPACT_ATOMS: atom_id res chain seq x y z
N MET A 1 22.30 -63.04 35.23
CA MET A 1 21.06 -62.34 35.65
C MET A 1 21.25 -60.86 35.42
N PRO A 2 20.18 -60.14 35.03
CA PRO A 2 20.18 -58.98 34.14
C PRO A 2 20.37 -57.67 34.95
N ILE A 3 20.50 -56.46 34.41
CA ILE A 3 19.48 -55.66 33.69
C ILE A 3 20.15 -54.31 33.31
N ASN A 4 19.98 -53.90 32.04
CA ASN A 4 19.68 -52.56 31.48
C ASN A 4 20.41 -51.27 31.97
N SER A 5 20.60 -50.23 31.17
CA SER A 5 20.31 -49.95 29.74
C SER A 5 20.92 -48.58 29.41
N GLY A 6 21.48 -48.43 28.21
CA GLY A 6 21.76 -47.13 27.61
C GLY A 6 22.89 -47.19 26.58
N PRO A 7 22.61 -47.44 25.29
CA PRO A 7 23.64 -47.52 24.26
C PRO A 7 23.90 -46.16 23.61
N LYS A 8 25.19 -45.79 23.61
CA LYS A 8 26.02 -45.40 22.46
C LYS A 8 25.36 -44.62 21.32
N PHE A 9 25.71 -43.34 21.22
CA PHE A 9 25.63 -42.52 20.02
C PHE A 9 26.47 -43.13 18.87
N PHE A 10 25.84 -43.33 17.71
CA PHE A 10 26.48 -43.60 16.43
C PHE A 10 26.12 -42.47 15.45
N LYS A 11 27.14 -41.83 14.85
CA LYS A 11 27.08 -41.28 13.47
C LYS A 11 26.95 -42.46 12.50
N PRO A 12 26.33 -42.39 11.30
CA PRO A 12 26.57 -41.43 10.19
C PRO A 12 25.23 -41.03 9.49
N SER A 13 25.07 -40.36 8.35
CA SER A 13 25.74 -40.43 7.04
C SER A 13 25.28 -39.32 6.10
N THR A 14 26.14 -39.03 5.14
CA THR A 14 25.98 -38.19 3.94
C THR A 14 24.95 -38.77 2.94
N THR A 15 24.35 -37.86 2.16
CA THR A 15 23.77 -38.01 0.79
C THR A 15 22.37 -38.63 0.62
N GLN A 16 21.42 -37.77 0.21
CA GLN A 16 20.39 -37.92 -0.84
C GLN A 16 19.54 -36.63 -0.80
N GLU A 17 19.76 -35.63 -1.66
CA GLU A 17 19.19 -35.55 -3.02
C GLU A 17 17.83 -36.26 -3.14
N ASN A 18 16.75 -35.48 -2.96
CA ASN A 18 15.44 -35.68 -3.59
C ASN A 18 14.88 -34.25 -3.81
N THR A 19 15.03 -33.64 -4.99
CA THR A 19 14.09 -33.72 -6.12
C THR A 19 12.61 -33.73 -5.70
N ALA A 20 12.08 -32.55 -5.38
CA ALA A 20 10.67 -32.27 -5.65
C ALA A 20 10.57 -31.73 -7.08
N SER A 21 10.59 -32.66 -8.03
CA SER A 21 10.25 -32.41 -9.41
C SER A 21 8.77 -32.07 -9.53
N SER A 22 8.49 -30.95 -10.20
CA SER A 22 7.42 -30.81 -11.20
C SER A 22 6.06 -31.44 -10.86
N SER A 23 5.17 -30.62 -10.30
CA SER A 23 3.79 -30.53 -10.81
C SER A 23 3.66 -29.26 -11.63
N SER A 24 4.48 -29.16 -12.67
CA SER A 24 4.26 -28.28 -13.81
C SER A 24 3.08 -28.85 -14.60
N GLN A 25 1.86 -28.61 -14.13
CA GLN A 25 0.68 -28.87 -14.94
C GLN A 25 0.38 -27.61 -15.75
N ASN A 26 0.85 -27.66 -17.01
CA ASN A 26 0.29 -27.00 -18.20
C ASN A 26 -0.62 -25.79 -17.94
N ILE A 27 0.00 -24.65 -17.66
CA ILE A 27 -0.51 -23.38 -18.18
C ILE A 27 -0.13 -23.39 -19.67
N PRO A 28 -1.03 -23.08 -20.61
CA PRO A 28 -0.69 -23.00 -22.03
C PRO A 28 0.47 -22.03 -22.25
N ASN A 29 1.14 -22.13 -23.40
CA ASN A 29 2.26 -21.29 -23.88
C ASN A 29 2.06 -19.75 -23.83
N GLU A 30 0.98 -19.26 -23.21
CA GLU A 30 0.59 -17.85 -23.08
C GLU A 30 1.55 -17.04 -22.20
N GLY A 31 2.09 -17.62 -21.11
CA GLY A 31 2.99 -16.89 -20.20
C GLY A 31 4.31 -16.42 -20.83
N SER A 32 4.86 -17.19 -21.77
CA SER A 32 6.09 -16.82 -22.49
C SER A 32 5.85 -15.68 -23.49
N ASN A 33 4.69 -15.67 -24.15
CA ASN A 33 4.35 -14.63 -25.13
C ASN A 33 4.07 -13.29 -24.43
N THR A 34 3.33 -13.31 -23.31
CA THR A 34 3.04 -12.11 -22.51
C THR A 34 4.30 -11.40 -22.05
N ARG A 35 5.25 -12.13 -21.44
CA ARG A 35 6.52 -11.53 -20.98
C ARG A 35 7.32 -10.96 -22.15
N GLN A 36 7.33 -11.66 -23.29
CA GLN A 36 8.05 -11.21 -24.48
C GLN A 36 7.47 -9.90 -25.02
N LEU A 37 6.15 -9.79 -25.18
CA LEU A 37 5.47 -8.58 -25.64
C LEU A 37 5.69 -7.40 -24.68
N ALA A 38 5.59 -7.65 -23.37
CA ALA A 38 5.87 -6.63 -22.35
C ALA A 38 7.32 -6.14 -22.41
N ALA A 39 8.30 -7.06 -22.58
CA ALA A 39 9.71 -6.70 -22.72
C ALA A 39 9.95 -5.88 -23.99
N GLN A 40 9.32 -6.28 -25.11
CA GLN A 40 9.36 -5.54 -26.37
C GLN A 40 8.83 -4.11 -26.21
N PHE A 41 7.71 -3.93 -25.49
CA PHE A 41 7.17 -2.60 -25.20
C PHE A 41 8.18 -1.72 -24.44
N ILE A 42 8.77 -2.25 -23.36
CA ILE A 42 9.74 -1.50 -22.55
C ILE A 42 10.97 -1.13 -23.40
N ASP A 43 11.50 -2.07 -24.16
CA ASP A 43 12.67 -1.84 -25.02
C ASP A 43 12.38 -0.82 -26.12
N LYS A 44 11.18 -0.86 -26.70
CA LYS A 44 10.67 0.15 -27.64
C LYS A 44 10.59 1.53 -26.99
N VAL A 45 10.08 1.65 -25.77
CA VAL A 45 10.06 2.94 -25.04
C VAL A 45 11.48 3.48 -24.86
N ILE A 46 12.40 2.67 -24.34
CA ILE A 46 13.79 3.10 -24.08
C ILE A 46 14.50 3.51 -25.37
N HIS A 47 14.38 2.70 -26.42
CA HIS A 47 15.07 2.94 -27.70
C HIS A 47 14.46 4.12 -28.47
N ASP A 48 13.13 4.15 -28.61
CA ASP A 48 12.46 5.12 -29.48
C ASP A 48 12.35 6.51 -28.85
N SER A 49 12.36 6.60 -27.52
CA SER A 49 12.52 7.88 -26.82
C SER A 49 13.96 8.37 -26.77
N LYS A 50 14.94 7.57 -27.25
CA LYS A 50 16.38 7.87 -27.20
C LYS A 50 16.87 8.26 -25.80
N LEU A 51 16.35 7.58 -24.78
CA LEU A 51 16.61 7.93 -23.39
C LEU A 51 18.10 7.81 -23.05
N ASP A 52 18.72 8.91 -22.64
CA ASP A 52 20.08 8.87 -22.10
C ASP A 52 20.03 8.31 -20.67
N LEU A 53 20.54 7.08 -20.49
CA LEU A 53 20.55 6.37 -19.21
C LEU A 53 21.62 6.90 -18.25
N LYS A 54 21.92 8.20 -18.31
CA LYS A 54 22.84 8.88 -17.40
C LYS A 54 22.15 10.08 -16.77
N THR A 55 22.46 10.33 -15.51
CA THR A 55 21.99 11.54 -14.85
C THR A 55 22.59 12.80 -15.47
N SER A 56 21.87 13.91 -15.35
CA SER A 56 22.27 15.27 -15.66
C SER A 56 22.46 16.03 -14.34
N PRO A 57 23.69 16.43 -13.99
CA PRO A 57 23.98 17.19 -12.77
C PRO A 57 23.15 18.46 -12.63
N ILE A 58 22.87 19.15 -13.74
CA ILE A 58 22.06 20.37 -13.78
C ILE A 58 20.62 20.06 -13.41
N LEU A 59 20.04 19.01 -14.01
CA LEU A 59 18.68 18.59 -13.70
C LEU A 59 18.57 18.07 -12.27
N MET A 60 19.57 17.33 -11.77
CA MET A 60 19.59 16.85 -10.38
C MET A 60 19.61 18.00 -9.36
N LYS A 61 20.44 19.03 -9.58
CA LYS A 61 20.41 20.26 -8.77
C LYS A 61 19.03 20.90 -8.79
N HIS A 62 18.43 21.01 -9.98
CA HIS A 62 17.12 21.60 -10.13
C HIS A 62 16.04 20.79 -9.42
N LEU A 63 16.04 19.46 -9.54
CA LEU A 63 15.09 18.58 -8.85
C LEU A 63 15.24 18.64 -7.33
N LEU A 64 16.46 18.61 -6.80
CA LEU A 64 16.71 18.78 -5.37
C LEU A 64 16.15 20.10 -4.85
N HIS A 65 16.42 21.19 -5.55
CA HIS A 65 15.91 22.51 -5.19
C HIS A 65 14.38 22.58 -5.27
N LEU A 66 13.79 22.09 -6.37
CA LEU A 66 12.34 22.08 -6.55
C LEU A 66 11.63 21.28 -5.47
N LEU A 67 12.20 20.15 -5.08
CA LEU A 67 11.67 19.27 -4.04
C LEU A 67 12.03 19.73 -2.62
N LYS A 68 12.75 20.86 -2.47
CA LYS A 68 13.26 21.36 -1.18
C LYS A 68 14.01 20.25 -0.44
N LEU A 69 14.96 19.63 -1.13
CA LEU A 69 15.83 18.57 -0.59
C LEU A 69 17.29 19.04 -0.55
N ASP A 70 17.60 20.19 -1.14
CA ASP A 70 18.90 20.86 -1.08
C ASP A 70 19.19 21.48 0.30
N ASP A 71 18.15 21.72 1.10
CA ASP A 71 18.20 22.21 2.47
C ASP A 71 18.08 21.09 3.54
N LEU A 72 18.00 19.82 3.12
CA LEU A 72 18.03 18.69 4.05
C LEU A 72 19.40 18.58 4.72
N GLU A 73 19.45 18.91 6.01
CA GLU A 73 20.64 18.67 6.84
C GLU A 73 20.63 17.24 7.37
N THR A 74 21.64 16.44 7.01
CA THR A 74 21.82 15.10 7.55
C THR A 74 23.25 14.83 8.02
N LYS A 75 23.36 13.99 9.06
CA LYS A 75 24.64 13.48 9.57
C LYS A 75 25.16 12.26 8.80
N ASP A 76 24.39 11.75 7.84
CA ASP A 76 24.80 10.62 7.00
C ASP A 76 25.86 11.09 5.97
N GLU A 77 27.14 10.91 6.32
CA GLU A 77 28.26 11.37 5.51
C GLU A 77 28.30 10.73 4.12
N ALA A 78 27.95 9.44 4.04
CA ALA A 78 27.91 8.71 2.78
C ALA A 78 26.84 9.30 1.84
N PHE A 79 25.64 9.58 2.37
CA PHE A 79 24.59 10.22 1.58
C PHE A 79 24.98 11.64 1.13
N ASN A 80 25.61 12.43 2.01
CA ASN A 80 26.11 13.76 1.66
C ASN A 80 27.16 13.73 0.53
N LEU A 81 28.06 12.74 0.55
CA LEU A 81 29.03 12.52 -0.54
C LEU A 81 28.34 12.12 -1.83
N PHE A 82 27.33 11.26 -1.76
CA PHE A 82 26.52 10.86 -2.91
C PHE A 82 25.79 12.05 -3.54
N ILE A 83 25.13 12.92 -2.76
CA ILE A 83 24.45 14.11 -3.29
C ILE A 83 25.42 15.08 -3.96
N LYS A 84 26.62 15.27 -3.41
CA LYS A 84 27.67 16.07 -4.06
C LYS A 84 28.05 15.49 -5.41
N LYS A 85 28.27 14.18 -5.48
CA LYS A 85 28.57 13.47 -6.74
C LYS A 85 27.43 13.58 -7.74
N LEU A 86 26.19 13.33 -7.32
CA LEU A 86 24.98 13.39 -8.13
C LEU A 86 24.77 14.78 -8.78
N THR A 87 25.25 15.83 -8.11
CA THR A 87 25.13 17.22 -8.57
C THR A 87 26.39 17.75 -9.27
N SER A 88 27.47 16.96 -9.36
CA SER A 88 28.71 17.32 -10.08
C SER A 88 29.00 16.42 -11.28
N GLU A 89 28.52 15.17 -11.26
CA GLU A 89 28.91 14.12 -12.21
C GLU A 89 27.69 13.40 -12.81
N ARG A 90 27.85 12.91 -14.04
CA ARG A 90 26.86 12.05 -14.69
C ARG A 90 27.00 10.63 -14.15
N ILE A 91 25.95 10.09 -13.55
CA ILE A 91 25.89 8.74 -13.00
C ILE A 91 25.18 7.82 -13.99
N ASP A 92 25.74 6.64 -14.24
CA ASP A 92 25.15 5.61 -15.08
C ASP A 92 23.97 4.92 -14.36
N LEU A 93 22.80 4.93 -14.99
CA LEU A 93 21.55 4.37 -14.47
C LEU A 93 21.18 3.02 -15.12
N THR A 94 22.06 2.43 -15.92
CA THR A 94 21.79 1.17 -16.62
C THR A 94 21.38 0.05 -15.65
N GLN A 95 22.05 -0.07 -14.50
CA GLN A 95 21.71 -1.10 -13.51
C GLN A 95 20.36 -0.84 -12.84
N LEU A 96 20.07 0.41 -12.49
CA LEU A 96 18.78 0.83 -11.95
C LEU A 96 17.63 0.49 -12.90
N ILE A 97 17.80 0.79 -14.20
CA ILE A 97 16.76 0.60 -15.21
C ILE A 97 16.58 -0.87 -15.58
N ASN A 98 17.66 -1.65 -15.64
CA ASN A 98 17.56 -3.10 -15.82
C ASN A 98 16.82 -3.75 -14.65
N ALA A 99 17.12 -3.37 -13.41
CA ALA A 99 16.41 -3.87 -12.24
C ALA A 99 14.93 -3.48 -12.27
N PHE A 100 14.62 -2.21 -12.56
CA PHE A 100 13.25 -1.73 -12.74
C PHE A 100 12.49 -2.55 -13.80
N LYS A 101 13.11 -2.76 -14.98
CA LYS A 101 12.54 -3.59 -16.05
C LYS A 101 12.22 -5.00 -15.57
N GLU A 102 13.17 -5.67 -14.91
CA GLU A 102 12.94 -7.03 -14.40
C GLU A 102 11.81 -7.09 -13.37
N TYR A 103 11.75 -6.14 -12.43
CA TYR A 103 10.65 -6.13 -11.45
C TYR A 103 9.28 -5.86 -12.09
N VAL A 104 9.22 -4.98 -13.10
CA VAL A 104 8.01 -4.76 -13.90
C VAL A 104 7.58 -6.04 -14.62
N LEU A 105 8.51 -6.75 -15.27
CA LEU A 105 8.23 -7.99 -15.99
C LEU A 105 7.89 -9.17 -15.06
N ASN A 106 8.33 -9.12 -13.80
CA ASN A 106 8.02 -10.13 -12.79
C ASN A 106 6.68 -9.85 -12.09
N ASN A 107 6.11 -8.65 -12.20
CA ASN A 107 4.78 -8.35 -11.71
C ASN A 107 3.73 -8.74 -12.75
N ASN A 108 2.95 -9.80 -12.51
CA ASN A 108 2.02 -10.34 -13.51
C ASN A 108 0.99 -9.30 -14.02
N GLY A 109 0.40 -8.49 -13.13
CA GLY A 109 -0.60 -7.50 -13.50
C GLY A 109 -0.04 -6.40 -14.41
N ILE A 110 1.14 -5.88 -14.07
CA ILE A 110 1.80 -4.86 -14.90
C ILE A 110 2.34 -5.49 -16.20
N CYS A 111 2.97 -6.66 -16.13
CA CYS A 111 3.47 -7.37 -17.30
C CYS A 111 2.36 -7.66 -18.32
N THR A 112 1.21 -8.15 -17.85
CA THR A 112 0.05 -8.43 -18.71
C THR A 112 -0.50 -7.15 -19.34
N LEU A 113 -0.53 -6.04 -18.59
CA LEU A 113 -0.94 -4.74 -19.14
C LEU A 113 0.00 -4.27 -20.25
N LEU A 114 1.31 -4.34 -20.03
CA LEU A 114 2.30 -3.89 -21.02
C LEU A 114 2.25 -4.76 -22.29
N ALA A 115 2.03 -6.07 -22.12
CA ALA A 115 1.81 -6.97 -23.25
C ALA A 115 0.54 -6.59 -24.04
N TYR A 116 -0.56 -6.29 -23.36
CA TYR A 116 -1.80 -5.84 -24.00
C TYR A 116 -1.61 -4.53 -24.78
N ILE A 117 -0.87 -3.58 -24.21
CA ILE A 117 -0.55 -2.30 -24.86
C ILE A 117 0.21 -2.53 -26.17
N GLU A 118 1.21 -3.41 -26.18
CA GLU A 118 1.99 -3.70 -27.38
C GLU A 118 1.19 -4.52 -28.40
N ASP A 119 0.49 -5.56 -27.98
CA ASP A 119 -0.31 -6.41 -28.87
C ASP A 119 -1.40 -5.61 -29.60
N ASN A 120 -2.01 -4.65 -28.89
CA ASN A 120 -3.06 -3.79 -29.44
C ASN A 120 -2.53 -2.45 -29.99
N GLN A 121 -1.21 -2.24 -29.98
CA GLN A 121 -0.54 -1.02 -30.46
C GLN A 121 -1.18 0.27 -29.90
N LEU A 122 -1.52 0.26 -28.60
CA LEU A 122 -2.27 1.36 -27.97
C LEU A 122 -1.44 2.63 -27.78
N ILE A 123 -0.11 2.53 -27.91
CA ILE A 123 0.81 3.65 -27.82
C ILE A 123 1.69 3.64 -29.07
N SER A 124 1.57 4.70 -29.87
CA SER A 124 2.36 4.84 -31.11
C SER A 124 3.81 5.26 -30.83
N GLN A 125 4.70 4.99 -31.79
CA GLN A 125 6.09 5.47 -31.71
C GLN A 125 6.18 7.01 -31.62
N GLU A 126 5.29 7.72 -32.31
CA GLU A 126 5.22 9.18 -32.26
C GLU A 126 4.85 9.69 -30.86
N GLU A 127 3.91 9.00 -30.21
CA GLU A 127 3.54 9.23 -28.82
C GLU A 127 4.73 9.03 -27.86
N ILE A 128 5.53 7.97 -28.05
CA ILE A 128 6.75 7.72 -27.26
C ILE A 128 7.76 8.87 -27.44
N LYS A 129 7.98 9.33 -28.66
CA LYS A 129 8.89 10.46 -28.95
C LYS A 129 8.41 11.76 -28.31
N GLN A 130 7.10 12.03 -28.36
CA GLN A 130 6.52 13.21 -27.72
C GLN A 130 6.65 13.18 -26.19
N ALA A 131 6.84 12.00 -25.60
CA ALA A 131 7.04 11.82 -24.16
C ALA A 131 8.53 11.86 -23.74
N GLU A 132 9.49 12.07 -24.65
CA GLU A 132 10.94 12.02 -24.37
C GLU A 132 11.34 12.88 -23.17
N ASP A 133 10.98 14.16 -23.16
CA ASP A 133 11.29 15.07 -22.05
C ASP A 133 10.70 14.59 -20.71
N ALA A 134 9.50 13.99 -20.76
CA ALA A 134 8.86 13.44 -19.57
C ALA A 134 9.58 12.23 -19.02
N LEU A 135 9.91 11.30 -19.90
CA LEU A 135 10.67 10.11 -19.52
C LEU A 135 12.05 10.49 -19.00
N PHE A 136 12.67 11.53 -19.56
CA PHE A 136 13.97 12.01 -19.10
C PHE A 136 13.89 12.59 -17.69
N VAL A 137 12.90 13.43 -17.37
CA VAL A 137 12.67 13.93 -16.00
C VAL A 137 12.33 12.79 -15.05
N GLN A 138 11.46 11.86 -15.46
CA GLN A 138 11.05 10.71 -14.65
C GLN A 138 12.21 9.77 -14.33
N LEU A 139 13.15 9.57 -15.26
CA LEU A 139 14.37 8.79 -15.02
C LEU A 139 15.23 9.41 -13.90
N HIS A 140 15.40 10.73 -13.92
CA HIS A 140 16.17 11.44 -12.90
C HIS A 140 15.47 11.40 -11.55
N LEU A 141 14.16 11.59 -11.56
CA LEU A 141 13.34 11.48 -10.36
C LEU A 141 13.38 10.06 -9.78
N LEU A 142 13.33 9.02 -10.62
CA LEU A 142 13.46 7.63 -10.17
C LEU A 142 14.79 7.41 -9.44
N CYS A 143 15.91 7.85 -10.03
CA CYS A 143 17.22 7.76 -9.38
C CYS A 143 17.21 8.48 -8.03
N LEU A 144 16.73 9.72 -7.99
CA LEU A 144 16.71 10.53 -6.76
C LEU A 144 15.85 9.84 -5.68
N LEU A 145 14.61 9.47 -6.01
CA LEU A 145 13.68 8.87 -5.04
C LEU A 145 14.15 7.48 -4.58
N GLU A 146 14.71 6.67 -5.47
CA GLU A 146 15.32 5.39 -5.09
C GLU A 146 16.48 5.60 -4.11
N SER A 147 17.34 6.60 -4.36
CA SER A 147 18.46 6.92 -3.46
C SER A 147 17.96 7.23 -2.06
N PHE A 148 16.94 8.09 -1.95
CA PHE A 148 16.34 8.44 -0.67
C PHE A 148 15.65 7.25 0.00
N VAL A 149 14.87 6.45 -0.74
CA VAL A 149 14.14 5.31 -0.15
C VAL A 149 15.11 4.21 0.30
N ALA A 150 16.16 3.93 -0.46
CA ALA A 150 17.19 2.96 -0.09
C ALA A 150 17.93 3.40 1.19
N THR A 151 18.35 4.68 1.29
CA THR A 151 19.00 5.21 2.49
C THR A 151 18.02 5.29 3.67
N LEU A 152 16.79 5.75 3.45
CA LEU A 152 15.73 5.76 4.46
C LEU A 152 15.50 4.36 5.02
N SER A 153 15.51 3.32 4.20
CA SER A 153 15.26 1.94 4.64
C SER A 153 16.40 1.37 5.48
N ASN A 154 17.59 1.96 5.41
CA ASN A 154 18.79 1.36 5.99
C ASN A 154 19.50 2.23 7.05
N SER A 155 19.26 3.54 7.12
CA SER A 155 19.91 4.45 8.07
C SER A 155 18.89 5.04 9.04
N SER A 156 19.01 4.72 10.33
CA SER A 156 18.14 5.25 11.39
C SER A 156 18.29 6.76 11.57
N GLN A 157 19.54 7.25 11.49
CA GLN A 157 19.87 8.67 11.55
C GLN A 157 19.28 9.43 10.35
N PHE A 158 19.46 8.91 9.13
CA PHE A 158 18.90 9.55 7.93
C PHE A 158 17.37 9.57 7.95
N ALA A 159 16.73 8.51 8.46
CA ALA A 159 15.28 8.47 8.68
C ALA A 159 14.81 9.55 9.68
N GLU A 160 15.54 9.75 10.77
CA GLU A 160 15.25 10.83 11.73
C GLU A 160 15.40 12.22 11.11
N ASP A 161 16.49 12.45 10.37
CA ASP A 161 16.79 13.73 9.74
C ASP A 161 15.74 14.08 8.69
N THR A 162 15.39 13.12 7.82
CA THR A 162 14.35 13.27 6.79
C THR A 162 12.98 13.51 7.41
N PHE A 163 12.65 12.84 8.52
CA PHE A 163 11.40 13.06 9.24
C PHE A 163 11.29 14.49 9.75
N LYS A 164 12.33 14.99 10.43
CA LYS A 164 12.37 16.37 10.93
C LYS A 164 12.28 17.37 9.79
N HIS A 165 12.98 17.12 8.69
CA HIS A 165 12.94 17.93 7.49
C HIS A 165 11.52 18.07 6.94
N ILE A 166 10.84 16.95 6.71
CA ILE A 166 9.45 16.91 6.24
C ILE A 166 8.52 17.66 7.20
N LEU A 167 8.64 17.44 8.51
CA LEU A 167 7.83 18.15 9.49
C LEU A 167 8.08 19.67 9.46
N ASN A 168 9.30 20.10 9.16
CA ASN A 168 9.63 21.52 9.03
C ASN A 168 9.04 22.17 7.78
N GLN A 169 8.84 21.40 6.72
CA GLN A 169 8.17 21.87 5.50
C GLN A 169 6.65 22.02 5.65
N ARG A 170 6.03 21.37 6.64
CA ARG A 170 4.58 21.46 6.87
C ARG A 170 4.21 22.82 7.47
N ASN A 171 3.11 23.39 7.00
CA ASN A 171 2.57 24.67 7.50
C ASN A 171 1.79 24.52 8.83
N ASN A 172 2.33 23.76 9.79
CA ASN A 172 1.68 23.53 11.09
C ASN A 172 2.38 24.36 12.19
N PRO A 173 1.79 25.45 12.68
CA PRO A 173 2.35 26.28 13.74
C PRO A 173 2.11 25.73 15.16
N PHE A 174 1.34 24.64 15.27
CA PHE A 174 0.98 24.01 16.55
C PHE A 174 1.86 22.79 16.84
N ASN A 175 1.37 21.83 17.63
CA ASN A 175 2.10 20.60 17.90
C ASN A 175 2.19 19.72 16.64
N LYS A 176 3.36 19.64 16.00
CA LYS A 176 3.62 18.80 14.82
C LYS A 176 3.61 17.29 15.13
N GLY A 177 3.72 16.90 16.40
CA GLY A 177 3.61 15.51 16.86
C GLY A 177 2.17 15.04 17.07
N ASN A 178 1.16 15.90 16.86
CA ASN A 178 -0.25 15.55 16.99
C ASN A 178 -0.90 15.26 15.63
N THR A 179 -1.57 14.12 15.52
CA THR A 179 -2.23 13.68 14.29
C THR A 179 -3.32 14.65 13.80
N TRP A 180 -4.13 15.21 14.70
CA TRP A 180 -5.26 16.08 14.34
C TRP A 180 -4.84 17.49 13.98
N THR A 181 -3.79 18.03 14.61
CA THR A 181 -3.22 19.32 14.20
C THR A 181 -2.63 19.19 12.79
N ASN A 182 -1.95 18.08 12.48
CA ASN A 182 -1.45 17.81 11.13
C ASN A 182 -2.60 17.64 10.13
N PHE A 183 -3.71 17.02 10.51
CA PHE A 183 -4.89 16.92 9.67
C PHE A 183 -5.46 18.28 9.26
N LEU A 184 -5.58 19.19 10.24
CA LEU A 184 -6.20 20.50 10.06
C LEU A 184 -5.24 21.49 9.40
N PHE A 185 -3.99 21.55 9.87
CA PHE A 185 -3.03 22.62 9.55
C PHE A 185 -1.80 22.13 8.76
N GLY A 186 -1.58 20.81 8.65
CA GLY A 186 -0.39 20.26 7.99
C GLY A 186 -0.39 20.36 6.46
N THR A 187 -1.52 20.71 5.84
CA THR A 187 -1.68 20.82 4.38
C THR A 187 -2.55 22.02 3.97
N PRO A 188 -2.39 22.56 2.75
CA PRO A 188 -3.21 23.65 2.20
C PRO A 188 -4.72 23.33 2.21
N TRP A 189 -5.58 24.29 2.58
CA TRP A 189 -7.03 24.12 2.77
C TRP A 189 -7.79 23.46 1.60
N ASP A 190 -7.31 23.64 0.38
CA ASP A 190 -7.85 23.07 -0.86
C ASP A 190 -7.43 21.61 -1.11
N THR A 191 -6.54 21.04 -0.29
CA THR A 191 -6.14 19.62 -0.37
C THR A 191 -7.36 18.70 -0.17
N PRO A 192 -7.63 17.75 -1.09
CA PRO A 192 -8.72 16.79 -0.98
C PRO A 192 -8.72 16.00 0.34
N LEU A 193 -9.91 15.66 0.85
CA LEU A 193 -10.06 14.93 2.11
C LEU A 193 -9.28 13.60 2.13
N PHE A 194 -9.32 12.83 1.05
CA PHE A 194 -8.59 11.57 0.92
C PHE A 194 -7.07 11.79 1.12
N GLU A 195 -6.50 12.80 0.48
CA GLU A 195 -5.07 13.10 0.57
C GLU A 195 -4.67 13.53 1.99
N ARG A 196 -5.51 14.35 2.64
CA ARG A 196 -5.34 14.73 4.05
C ARG A 196 -5.37 13.53 5.00
N LEU A 197 -6.34 12.63 4.80
CA LEU A 197 -6.47 11.40 5.60
C LEU A 197 -5.27 10.48 5.40
N LYS A 198 -4.80 10.32 4.15
CA LYS A 198 -3.59 9.53 3.87
C LYS A 198 -2.40 10.07 4.64
N LEU A 199 -2.12 11.38 4.57
CA LEU A 199 -1.00 11.99 5.27
C LEU A 199 -0.95 11.60 6.75
N ILE A 200 -2.07 11.75 7.47
CA ILE A 200 -2.12 11.49 8.91
C ILE A 200 -2.15 10.00 9.28
N SER A 201 -2.58 9.12 8.35
CA SER A 201 -2.62 7.67 8.57
C SER A 201 -1.26 6.98 8.41
N ILE A 202 -0.34 7.60 7.65
CA ILE A 202 0.99 7.05 7.35
C ILE A 202 1.98 7.34 8.48
N GLU A 203 1.87 8.53 9.09
CA GLU A 203 2.81 9.05 10.08
C GLU A 203 2.98 8.14 11.32
N PRO A 204 1.91 7.60 11.95
CA PRO A 204 2.02 6.62 13.03
C PRO A 204 2.95 5.45 12.71
N GLY A 205 2.82 4.87 11.51
CA GLY A 205 3.64 3.73 11.14
C GLY A 205 5.08 4.12 10.80
N PHE A 206 5.32 5.31 10.23
CA PHE A 206 6.68 5.83 10.07
C PHE A 206 7.36 6.04 11.43
N LEU A 207 6.66 6.64 12.39
CA LEU A 207 7.16 6.86 13.74
C LEU A 207 7.49 5.54 14.45
N GLN A 208 6.65 4.51 14.29
CA GLN A 208 6.95 3.18 14.81
C GLN A 208 8.22 2.56 14.19
N ILE A 209 8.44 2.73 12.88
CA ILE A 209 9.69 2.29 12.22
C ILE A 209 10.89 3.05 12.80
N LEU A 210 10.77 4.38 12.96
CA LEU A 210 11.82 5.21 13.53
C LEU A 210 12.17 4.77 14.96
N PHE A 211 11.15 4.53 15.80
CA PHE A 211 11.30 4.00 17.15
C PHE A 211 12.03 2.66 17.14
N GLN A 212 11.54 1.69 16.35
CA GLN A 212 12.16 0.36 16.23
C GLN A 212 13.64 0.44 15.87
N ARG A 213 13.99 1.30 14.92
CA ARG A 213 15.37 1.45 14.44
C ARG A 213 16.28 2.11 15.46
N GLN A 214 15.81 3.12 16.18
CA GLN A 214 16.57 3.76 17.27
C GLN A 214 16.83 2.82 18.46
N MET A 215 16.03 1.76 18.59
CA MET A 215 16.15 0.79 19.68
C MET A 215 16.91 -0.48 19.27
N SER A 216 17.47 -0.55 18.06
CA SER A 216 18.05 -1.78 17.50
C SER A 216 19.25 -2.33 18.25
N ASP A 217 20.00 -1.47 18.93
CA ASP A 217 21.17 -1.85 19.74
C ASP A 217 20.80 -2.25 21.17
N LYS A 218 19.53 -2.11 21.57
CA LYS A 218 19.06 -2.47 22.91
C LYS A 218 18.68 -3.94 22.96
N LEU A 219 19.26 -4.66 23.94
CA LEU A 219 18.91 -6.04 24.23
C LEU A 219 17.44 -6.22 24.67
N LYS A 220 16.87 -5.20 25.31
CA LYS A 220 15.47 -5.19 25.76
C LYS A 220 14.87 -3.80 25.58
N ILE A 221 13.75 -3.75 24.88
CA ILE A 221 12.94 -2.55 24.68
C ILE A 221 11.82 -2.58 25.73
N THR A 222 11.58 -1.45 26.38
CA THR A 222 10.66 -1.30 27.51
C THR A 222 9.63 -0.20 27.25
N GLU A 223 8.55 -0.19 28.05
CA GLU A 223 7.56 0.89 28.04
C GLU A 223 8.14 2.26 28.40
N GLU A 224 9.26 2.29 29.13
CA GLU A 224 9.94 3.55 29.43
C GLU A 224 10.63 4.12 28.18
N ASP A 225 11.17 3.25 27.31
CA ASP A 225 11.73 3.66 26.02
C ASP A 225 10.64 4.26 25.11
N VAL A 226 9.44 3.68 25.15
CA VAL A 226 8.26 4.21 24.44
C VAL A 226 7.92 5.62 24.95
N LYS A 227 7.85 5.82 26.27
CA LYS A 227 7.57 7.14 26.86
C LYS A 227 8.62 8.17 26.49
N GLN A 228 9.90 7.84 26.60
CA GLN A 228 11.00 8.74 26.23
C GLN A 228 10.95 9.14 24.76
N PHE A 229 10.58 8.20 23.87
CA PHE A 229 10.39 8.50 22.46
C PHE A 229 9.20 9.45 22.23
N ILE A 230 8.06 9.18 22.87
CA ILE A 230 6.86 10.04 22.82
C ILE A 230 7.20 11.46 23.30
N GLU A 231 7.92 11.59 24.40
CA GLU A 231 8.36 12.88 24.95
C GLU A 231 9.34 13.60 24.02
N LYS A 232 10.36 12.89 23.51
CA LYS A 232 11.38 13.44 22.59
C LYS A 232 10.76 14.09 21.35
N TYR A 233 9.69 13.50 20.79
CA TYR A 233 9.02 13.99 19.58
C TYR A 233 7.70 14.72 19.86
N HIS A 234 7.35 14.98 21.13
CA HIS A 234 6.10 15.62 21.54
C HIS A 234 4.84 14.96 20.94
N LEU A 235 4.85 13.63 20.84
CA LEU A 235 3.80 12.86 20.18
C LEU A 235 2.51 12.88 21.01
N SER A 236 1.37 12.91 20.33
CA SER A 236 0.05 12.79 20.98
C SER A 236 -1.00 12.22 20.03
N SER A 237 -2.14 11.81 20.57
CA SER A 237 -3.20 11.12 19.82
C SER A 237 -2.66 9.85 19.13
N TRP A 238 -3.06 9.58 17.88
CA TRP A 238 -2.69 8.35 17.16
C TRP A 238 -1.17 8.19 16.99
N ASN A 239 -0.45 9.30 16.81
CA ASN A 239 1.01 9.29 16.75
C ASN A 239 1.65 8.75 18.03
N ALA A 240 1.06 8.99 19.21
CA ALA A 240 1.57 8.45 20.48
C ALA A 240 1.07 7.01 20.74
N SER A 241 -0.22 6.74 20.47
CA SER A 241 -0.84 5.44 20.77
C SER A 241 -0.37 4.30 19.86
N SER A 242 0.29 4.62 18.75
CA SER A 242 0.86 3.65 17.81
C SER A 242 2.26 3.20 18.18
N ILE A 243 2.95 3.92 19.07
CA ILE A 243 4.29 3.57 19.50
C ILE A 243 4.20 2.45 20.53
N ILE A 244 4.63 1.27 20.13
CA ILE A 244 4.55 0.06 20.95
C ILE A 244 5.87 -0.70 20.94
N VAL A 245 6.13 -1.42 22.03
CA VAL A 245 7.27 -2.34 22.11
C VAL A 245 7.16 -3.36 20.97
N PRO A 246 8.23 -3.57 20.18
CA PRO A 246 8.18 -4.47 19.03
C PRO A 246 7.88 -5.90 19.49
N ASN A 247 6.91 -6.53 18.83
CA ASN A 247 6.53 -7.90 19.15
C ASN A 247 7.24 -8.90 18.24
N THR A 248 7.93 -9.87 18.84
CA THR A 248 8.56 -10.97 18.12
C THR A 248 7.56 -12.07 17.72
N ASP A 249 6.41 -12.14 18.40
CA ASP A 249 5.35 -13.10 18.11
C ASP A 249 4.54 -12.69 16.89
N GLU A 250 4.18 -13.69 16.09
CA GLU A 250 3.45 -13.48 14.85
C GLU A 250 1.97 -13.22 15.08
N ARG A 251 1.52 -11.98 14.81
CA ARG A 251 0.12 -11.56 15.01
C ARG A 251 -0.51 -10.97 13.75
N PRO A 252 -1.82 -11.16 13.51
CA PRO A 252 -2.53 -10.63 12.34
C PRO A 252 -2.92 -9.14 12.47
N ILE A 253 -2.10 -8.34 13.16
CA ILE A 253 -2.40 -6.93 13.48
C ILE A 253 -2.41 -5.99 12.26
N SER A 254 -1.83 -6.41 11.14
CA SER A 254 -1.75 -5.59 9.92
C SER A 254 -2.96 -5.74 8.99
N ILE A 255 -3.76 -6.81 9.13
CA ILE A 255 -4.86 -7.12 8.21
C ILE A 255 -5.90 -6.00 8.23
N ALA A 256 -6.45 -5.69 9.41
CA ALA A 256 -7.53 -4.72 9.55
C ALA A 256 -7.16 -3.30 9.07
N PRO A 257 -6.03 -2.70 9.49
CA PRO A 257 -5.59 -1.40 8.97
C PRO A 257 -5.36 -1.39 7.45
N MET A 258 -4.88 -2.49 6.87
CA MET A 258 -4.69 -2.58 5.42
C MET A 258 -6.01 -2.73 4.67
N ALA A 259 -6.96 -3.50 5.22
CA ALA A 259 -8.30 -3.63 4.66
C ALA A 259 -9.05 -2.29 4.61
N ILE A 260 -8.98 -1.48 5.68
CA ILE A 260 -9.55 -0.13 5.70
C ILE A 260 -8.91 0.76 4.62
N ASN A 261 -7.57 0.72 4.50
CA ASN A 261 -6.85 1.47 3.47
C ASN A 261 -7.25 1.08 2.05
N ILE A 262 -7.54 -0.21 1.81
CA ILE A 262 -7.97 -0.72 0.51
C ILE A 262 -9.42 -0.30 0.22
N ILE A 263 -10.34 -0.41 1.19
CA ILE A 263 -11.74 0.01 1.02
C ILE A 263 -11.87 1.50 0.74
N GLU A 264 -11.09 2.34 1.41
CA GLU A 264 -11.09 3.78 1.15
C GLU A 264 -10.75 4.09 -0.32
N ALA A 265 -9.77 3.37 -0.89
CA ALA A 265 -9.40 3.50 -2.30
C ALA A 265 -10.49 2.93 -3.22
N CYS A 266 -11.06 1.75 -2.90
CA CYS A 266 -12.17 1.16 -3.67
C CYS A 266 -13.38 2.10 -3.72
N ARG A 267 -13.74 2.72 -2.59
CA ARG A 267 -14.81 3.73 -2.55
C ARG A 267 -14.48 4.90 -3.48
N THR A 268 -13.26 5.39 -3.46
CA THR A 268 -12.82 6.50 -4.32
C THR A 268 -12.90 6.15 -5.81
N ASP A 269 -12.58 4.91 -6.18
CA ASP A 269 -12.67 4.40 -7.55
C ASP A 269 -14.11 4.39 -8.13
N VAL A 270 -15.14 4.40 -7.28
CA VAL A 270 -16.55 4.20 -7.70
C VAL A 270 -17.50 5.33 -7.31
N VAL A 271 -17.02 6.40 -6.66
CA VAL A 271 -17.89 7.54 -6.28
C VAL A 271 -18.16 8.52 -7.42
N SER A 272 -17.40 8.44 -8.50
CA SER A 272 -17.55 9.29 -9.69
C SER A 272 -17.70 8.44 -10.94
N PRO A 273 -18.72 8.67 -11.79
CA PRO A 273 -18.92 7.92 -13.02
C PRO A 273 -17.67 7.87 -13.90
N ARG A 274 -16.89 8.97 -13.92
CA ARG A 274 -15.65 9.06 -14.69
C ARG A 274 -14.60 8.02 -14.30
N TYR A 275 -14.43 7.74 -13.01
CA TYR A 275 -13.44 6.77 -12.53
C TYR A 275 -13.95 5.35 -12.69
N GLU A 276 -15.25 5.16 -12.49
CA GLU A 276 -15.94 3.89 -12.67
C GLU A 276 -15.81 3.41 -14.12
N GLU A 277 -16.16 4.25 -15.10
CA GLU A 277 -16.11 3.94 -16.54
C GLU A 277 -14.69 3.61 -17.05
N ARG A 278 -13.65 4.08 -16.36
CA ARG A 278 -12.23 3.82 -16.65
C ARG A 278 -11.70 2.55 -15.99
N GLY A 279 -12.56 1.60 -15.63
CA GLY A 279 -12.17 0.35 -14.95
C GLY A 279 -12.08 0.45 -13.43
N GLY A 280 -12.64 1.49 -12.81
CA GLY A 280 -12.57 1.70 -11.36
C GLY A 280 -13.37 0.64 -10.59
N LYS A 281 -14.47 0.15 -11.18
CA LYS A 281 -15.28 -0.91 -10.60
C LYS A 281 -14.52 -2.23 -10.56
N GLU A 282 -13.93 -2.64 -11.66
CA GLU A 282 -13.13 -3.87 -11.80
C GLU A 282 -11.92 -3.81 -10.85
N ASN A 283 -11.25 -2.66 -10.77
CA ASN A 283 -10.16 -2.44 -9.82
C ASN A 283 -10.63 -2.45 -8.34
N SER A 284 -11.85 -2.01 -8.06
CA SER A 284 -12.40 -2.10 -6.69
C SER A 284 -12.68 -3.55 -6.29
N LYS A 285 -13.16 -4.37 -7.23
CA LYS A 285 -13.37 -5.80 -7.01
C LYS A 285 -12.04 -6.50 -6.69
N SER A 286 -10.96 -6.22 -7.41
CA SER A 286 -9.65 -6.78 -7.10
C SER A 286 -9.10 -6.33 -5.74
N GLY A 287 -9.40 -5.09 -5.33
CA GLY A 287 -9.15 -4.60 -3.98
C GLY A 287 -9.81 -5.46 -2.90
N LEU A 288 -11.07 -5.85 -3.10
CA LEU A 288 -11.76 -6.77 -2.19
C LEU A 288 -11.15 -8.18 -2.24
N GLY A 289 -10.67 -8.61 -3.40
CA GLY A 289 -9.91 -9.84 -3.53
C GLY A 289 -8.62 -9.85 -2.69
N LEU A 290 -7.88 -8.73 -2.69
CA LEU A 290 -6.72 -8.54 -1.83
C LEU A 290 -7.07 -8.66 -0.34
N ILE A 291 -8.21 -8.09 0.09
CA ILE A 291 -8.69 -8.22 1.47
C ILE A 291 -9.02 -9.68 1.78
N GLY A 292 -9.75 -10.34 0.88
CA GLY A 292 -10.12 -11.75 1.03
C GLY A 292 -8.91 -12.65 1.20
N LEU A 293 -7.87 -12.46 0.39
CA LEU A 293 -6.62 -13.21 0.50
C LEU A 293 -5.94 -13.00 1.87
N MET A 294 -5.82 -11.74 2.33
CA MET A 294 -5.18 -11.47 3.64
C MET A 294 -5.93 -12.14 4.79
N GLU A 295 -7.27 -12.08 4.77
CA GLU A 295 -8.11 -12.62 5.83
C GLU A 295 -8.14 -14.16 5.83
N GLN A 296 -8.24 -14.78 4.64
CA GLN A 296 -8.26 -16.24 4.48
C GLN A 296 -6.91 -16.88 4.85
N LEU A 297 -5.81 -16.29 4.38
CA LEU A 297 -4.45 -16.78 4.66
C LEU A 297 -3.95 -16.32 6.05
N ASN A 298 -4.70 -15.46 6.72
CA ASN A 298 -4.42 -14.95 8.07
C ASN A 298 -2.98 -14.43 8.20
N TYR A 299 -2.59 -13.54 7.28
CA TYR A 299 -1.24 -12.98 7.23
C TYR A 299 -0.82 -12.33 8.55
N ARG A 300 0.47 -12.47 8.88
CA ARG A 300 0.99 -12.12 10.20
C ARG A 300 2.13 -11.13 10.12
N THR A 301 2.28 -10.36 11.19
CA THR A 301 3.38 -9.42 11.38
C THR A 301 4.23 -9.85 12.57
N ALA A 302 5.54 -9.73 12.43
CA ALA A 302 6.50 -9.94 13.50
C ALA A 302 7.72 -9.02 13.34
N ALA A 303 8.37 -8.71 14.46
CA ALA A 303 9.65 -8.01 14.45
C ALA A 303 10.81 -8.97 14.12
N LYS A 304 11.73 -8.54 13.26
CA LYS A 304 12.97 -9.25 12.93
C LYS A 304 14.16 -8.31 12.94
N HIS A 305 15.35 -8.85 13.18
CA HIS A 305 16.59 -8.10 13.00
C HIS A 305 17.13 -8.33 11.58
N LYS A 306 17.49 -7.24 10.90
CA LYS A 306 18.13 -7.25 9.58
C LYS A 306 19.31 -6.30 9.54
N LYS A 307 20.32 -6.64 8.75
CA LYS A 307 21.41 -5.71 8.42
C LYS A 307 21.04 -4.79 7.27
N HIS A 308 20.29 -5.32 6.31
CA HIS A 308 19.88 -4.59 5.12
C HIS A 308 18.43 -4.85 4.77
N ILE A 309 17.79 -3.83 4.21
CA ILE A 309 16.51 -3.91 3.52
C ILE A 309 16.79 -3.49 2.08
N LEU A 310 16.91 -4.47 1.19
CA LEU A 310 17.25 -4.28 -0.22
C LEU A 310 16.19 -4.96 -1.10
N PRO A 311 16.10 -4.58 -2.39
CA PRO A 311 15.33 -5.33 -3.35
C PRO A 311 15.75 -6.80 -3.43
N GLU A 312 14.80 -7.67 -3.75
CA GLU A 312 14.99 -9.10 -3.97
C GLU A 312 16.06 -9.35 -5.06
N GLY A 313 17.03 -10.21 -4.76
CA GLY A 313 18.15 -10.50 -5.67
C GLY A 313 19.26 -9.43 -5.71
N VAL A 314 19.13 -8.34 -4.94
CA VAL A 314 20.20 -7.34 -4.79
C VAL A 314 21.01 -7.63 -3.53
N GLU A 315 22.30 -7.90 -3.71
CA GLU A 315 23.23 -8.18 -2.63
C GLU A 315 24.36 -7.13 -2.57
N VAL A 316 24.70 -6.66 -1.37
CA VAL A 316 25.86 -5.78 -1.17
C VAL A 316 27.13 -6.59 -1.44
N ARG A 317 27.94 -6.14 -2.40
CA ARG A 317 29.21 -6.80 -2.68
C ARG A 317 30.17 -6.54 -1.52
N MET A 318 30.50 -7.57 -0.74
CA MET A 318 31.36 -7.48 0.45
C MET A 318 32.83 -7.06 0.18
N GLN A 319 33.15 -6.60 -1.02
CA GLN A 319 34.49 -6.16 -1.40
C GLN A 319 34.63 -4.64 -1.18
N HIS A 320 34.68 -4.26 0.10
CA HIS A 320 35.17 -2.97 0.62
C HIS A 320 34.34 -1.70 0.45
N THR A 321 33.14 -1.78 -0.11
CA THR A 321 32.22 -0.64 -0.09
C THR A 321 30.84 -1.14 0.27
N ASP A 322 30.16 -0.52 1.24
CA ASP A 322 28.72 -0.73 1.46
C ASP A 322 27.90 -0.14 0.29
N ASP A 323 28.40 -0.26 -0.94
CA ASP A 323 27.83 0.36 -2.14
C ASP A 323 26.50 -0.27 -2.48
N TYR A 324 25.53 0.59 -2.77
CA TYR A 324 24.25 0.19 -3.28
C TYR A 324 24.41 -0.28 -4.73
N PRO A 325 24.14 -1.56 -5.06
CA PRO A 325 24.43 -2.08 -6.38
C PRO A 325 23.68 -1.36 -7.51
N LEU A 326 22.47 -0.85 -7.26
CA LEU A 326 21.66 -0.25 -8.31
C LEU A 326 22.09 1.19 -8.67
N ILE A 327 22.79 1.90 -7.76
CA ILE A 327 23.15 3.32 -7.95
C ILE A 327 24.64 3.54 -7.61
N PRO A 328 25.51 3.74 -8.62
CA PRO A 328 26.94 3.89 -8.41
C PRO A 328 27.34 5.05 -7.49
N GLY A 329 28.00 4.71 -6.38
CA GLY A 329 28.53 5.66 -5.40
C GLY A 329 27.54 6.11 -4.32
N LEU A 330 26.34 5.51 -4.27
CA LEU A 330 25.51 5.55 -3.07
C LEU A 330 25.96 4.42 -2.14
N ALA A 331 26.23 4.71 -0.88
CA ALA A 331 26.47 3.67 0.13
C ALA A 331 25.27 3.50 1.06
N ILE A 332 25.11 2.29 1.60
CA ILE A 332 23.99 1.87 2.44
C ILE A 332 24.52 1.53 3.83
N ASN A 333 23.84 2.01 4.87
CA ASN A 333 24.20 1.67 6.23
C ASN A 333 23.91 0.18 6.55
N SER A 334 24.92 -0.49 7.12
CA SER A 334 24.94 -1.93 7.42
C SER A 334 24.65 -2.25 8.89
N ASP A 335 24.32 -1.26 9.70
CA ASP A 335 24.05 -1.44 11.12
C ASP A 335 22.82 -2.33 11.31
N PRO A 336 22.81 -3.24 12.31
CA PRO A 336 21.63 -4.04 12.59
C PRO A 336 20.41 -3.17 12.91
N LYS A 337 19.26 -3.49 12.33
CA LYS A 337 17.99 -2.80 12.57
C LYS A 337 16.83 -3.75 12.83
N VAL A 338 15.91 -3.34 13.71
CA VAL A 338 14.62 -4.03 13.89
C VAL A 338 13.65 -3.57 12.80
N VAL A 339 13.06 -4.54 12.10
CA VAL A 339 12.09 -4.35 11.03
C VAL A 339 10.79 -5.06 11.36
N SER A 340 9.67 -4.48 10.94
CA SER A 340 8.34 -5.07 11.05
C SER A 340 8.02 -5.83 9.77
N GLU A 341 8.31 -7.13 9.77
CA GLU A 341 7.98 -8.00 8.63
C GLU A 341 6.48 -8.29 8.61
N PHE A 342 5.83 -7.99 7.50
CA PHE A 342 4.46 -8.42 7.23
C PHE A 342 4.49 -9.60 6.27
N LYS A 343 4.39 -10.81 6.82
CA LYS A 343 4.48 -12.08 6.09
C LYS A 343 3.30 -12.25 5.15
N ILE A 344 3.52 -11.84 3.91
CA ILE A 344 2.59 -11.92 2.79
C ILE A 344 3.26 -12.67 1.67
N ASP A 345 2.46 -13.29 0.81
CA ASP A 345 2.96 -13.95 -0.38
C ASP A 345 3.26 -12.95 -1.50
N LYS A 346 4.20 -13.31 -2.38
CA LYS A 346 4.65 -12.48 -3.50
C LYS A 346 3.52 -12.12 -4.47
N PHE A 347 2.62 -13.07 -4.74
CA PHE A 347 1.46 -12.81 -5.61
C PHE A 347 0.53 -11.73 -5.05
N TRP A 348 0.38 -11.67 -3.72
CA TRP A 348 -0.44 -10.63 -3.07
C TRP A 348 0.24 -9.27 -3.18
N GLN A 349 1.55 -9.20 -2.93
CA GLN A 349 2.33 -7.97 -3.12
C GLN A 349 2.19 -7.46 -4.55
N ASP A 350 2.34 -8.35 -5.53
CA ASP A 350 2.34 -7.94 -6.93
C ASP A 350 0.96 -7.45 -7.39
N LEU A 351 -0.11 -8.14 -6.99
CA LEU A 351 -1.48 -7.69 -7.20
C LEU A 351 -1.71 -6.33 -6.51
N TYR A 352 -1.24 -6.14 -5.27
CA TYR A 352 -1.36 -4.88 -4.56
C TYR A 352 -0.64 -3.74 -5.28
N VAL A 353 0.59 -3.96 -5.77
CA VAL A 353 1.36 -2.96 -6.51
C VAL A 353 0.62 -2.57 -7.79
N SER A 354 0.17 -3.55 -8.58
CA SER A 354 -0.58 -3.33 -9.81
C SER A 354 -1.90 -2.57 -9.56
N TRP A 355 -2.68 -3.03 -8.58
CA TRP A 355 -3.93 -2.42 -8.15
C TRP A 355 -3.75 -0.97 -7.67
N ASN A 356 -2.74 -0.73 -6.82
CA ASN A 356 -2.51 0.59 -6.25
C ASN A 356 -1.92 1.57 -7.28
N ALA A 357 -1.14 1.06 -8.25
CA ALA A 357 -0.61 1.86 -9.35
C ALA A 357 -1.72 2.39 -10.25
N ARG A 358 -2.65 1.52 -10.67
CA ARG A 358 -3.85 1.93 -11.42
C ARG A 358 -4.67 2.96 -10.66
N PHE A 359 -4.91 2.72 -9.36
CA PHE A 359 -5.63 3.67 -8.51
C PHE A 359 -4.97 5.05 -8.48
N VAL A 360 -3.66 5.11 -8.24
CA VAL A 360 -2.92 6.38 -8.14
C VAL A 360 -2.98 7.16 -9.46
N ILE A 361 -2.69 6.50 -10.60
CA ILE A 361 -2.70 7.12 -11.93
C ILE A 361 -4.09 7.64 -12.31
N SER A 362 -5.15 6.88 -11.98
CA SER A 362 -6.52 7.24 -12.36
C SER A 362 -7.12 8.35 -11.50
N ASN A 363 -6.80 8.38 -10.20
CA ASN A 363 -7.55 9.19 -9.24
C ASN A 363 -6.77 10.36 -8.64
N ILE A 364 -5.44 10.27 -8.55
CA ILE A 364 -4.64 11.22 -7.79
C ILE A 364 -3.67 11.94 -8.71
N ASP A 365 -2.66 11.22 -9.20
CA ASP A 365 -1.54 11.79 -9.91
C ASP A 365 -0.82 10.72 -10.75
N TYR A 366 -0.56 11.06 -12.01
CA TYR A 366 0.02 10.12 -12.98
C TYR A 366 1.54 10.29 -13.16
N SER A 367 2.16 11.35 -12.60
CA SER A 367 3.55 11.70 -12.95
C SER A 367 4.54 11.65 -11.79
N PHE A 368 4.11 11.85 -10.55
CA PHE A 368 4.97 11.97 -9.37
C PHE A 368 4.62 10.95 -8.28
N LEU A 369 3.37 10.91 -7.81
CA LEU A 369 2.99 10.10 -6.65
C LEU A 369 3.10 8.59 -6.95
N ILE A 370 3.02 8.20 -8.22
CA ILE A 370 3.18 6.81 -8.66
C ILE A 370 4.55 6.21 -8.28
N PHE A 371 5.59 7.04 -8.14
CA PHE A 371 6.93 6.59 -7.77
C PHE A 371 6.99 5.90 -6.40
N LYS A 372 6.04 6.18 -5.49
CA LYS A 372 5.95 5.47 -4.20
C LYS A 372 5.77 3.96 -4.34
N LEU A 373 5.39 3.48 -5.52
CA LEU A 373 5.23 2.07 -5.87
C LEU A 373 6.28 1.59 -6.88
N MET A 374 6.86 2.50 -7.67
CA MET A 374 7.68 2.17 -8.84
C MET A 374 9.19 2.28 -8.57
N VAL A 375 9.62 2.89 -7.45
CA VAL A 375 11.02 2.83 -7.04
C VAL A 375 11.44 1.36 -6.80
N PRO A 376 12.61 0.91 -7.29
CA PRO A 376 13.06 -0.47 -7.15
C PRO A 376 13.06 -1.01 -5.72
N SER A 377 13.38 -0.19 -4.72
CA SER A 377 13.28 -0.53 -3.30
C SER A 377 11.88 -0.98 -2.87
N VAL A 378 10.82 -0.51 -3.53
CA VAL A 378 9.43 -0.92 -3.24
C VAL A 378 8.95 -1.98 -4.22
N LEU A 379 9.12 -1.74 -5.52
CA LEU A 379 8.63 -2.62 -6.58
C LEU A 379 9.27 -4.01 -6.50
N GLY A 380 10.57 -4.05 -6.21
CA GLY A 380 11.35 -5.27 -6.04
C GLY A 380 11.54 -5.68 -4.59
N ALA A 381 10.81 -5.14 -3.61
CA ALA A 381 10.99 -5.53 -2.21
C ALA A 381 10.72 -7.03 -2.00
N GLU A 382 11.48 -7.68 -1.10
CA GLU A 382 11.06 -8.97 -0.56
C GLU A 382 9.65 -8.83 0.04
N ALA A 383 8.77 -9.80 -0.19
CA ALA A 383 7.35 -9.71 0.17
C ALA A 383 7.12 -9.35 1.64
N HIS A 384 7.88 -9.95 2.55
CA HIS A 384 7.76 -9.65 3.98
C HIS A 384 8.23 -8.24 4.37
N ASN A 385 9.11 -7.59 3.58
CA ASN A 385 9.56 -6.21 3.84
C ASN A 385 8.68 -5.17 3.10
N PHE A 386 7.88 -5.59 2.12
CA PHE A 386 7.14 -4.70 1.22
C PHE A 386 6.36 -3.62 1.96
N LYS A 387 5.63 -3.98 3.01
CA LYS A 387 4.81 -3.04 3.79
C LYS A 387 5.65 -1.91 4.38
N GLU A 388 6.79 -2.24 5.00
CA GLU A 388 7.66 -1.27 5.65
C GLU A 388 8.31 -0.33 4.62
N THR A 389 8.95 -0.89 3.59
CA THR A 389 9.62 -0.09 2.56
C THR A 389 8.65 0.79 1.81
N ARG A 390 7.46 0.27 1.47
CA ARG A 390 6.38 1.06 0.88
C ARG A 390 5.92 2.18 1.80
N LEU A 391 5.82 1.94 3.11
CA LEU A 391 5.39 2.95 4.06
C LEU A 391 6.40 4.11 4.11
N LEU A 392 7.69 3.82 4.10
CA LEU A 392 8.76 4.83 4.04
C LEU A 392 8.69 5.64 2.75
N ALA A 393 8.56 4.96 1.60
CA ALA A 393 8.43 5.61 0.31
C ALA A 393 7.17 6.49 0.23
N LEU A 394 6.03 5.98 0.72
CA LEU A 394 4.78 6.71 0.76
C LEU A 394 4.84 7.90 1.73
N PHE A 395 5.50 7.77 2.89
CA PHE A 395 5.73 8.91 3.79
C PHE A 395 6.58 9.97 3.08
N PHE A 396 7.72 9.59 2.53
CA PHE A 396 8.64 10.53 1.88
C PHE A 396 7.99 11.22 0.66
N ILE A 397 7.62 10.44 -0.35
CA ILE A 397 7.09 10.94 -1.62
C ILE A 397 5.71 11.58 -1.43
N GLY A 398 4.86 11.01 -0.58
CA GLY A 398 3.53 11.57 -0.29
C GLY A 398 3.60 12.91 0.42
N ASN A 399 4.55 13.10 1.35
CA ASN A 399 4.76 14.41 1.95
C ASN A 399 5.29 15.41 0.93
N LEU A 400 6.26 15.07 0.08
CA LEU A 400 6.73 15.96 -1.00
C LEU A 400 5.58 16.37 -1.92
N TYR A 401 4.73 15.41 -2.31
CA TYR A 401 3.55 15.68 -3.14
C TYR A 401 2.61 16.74 -2.50
N LEU A 402 2.44 16.70 -1.18
CA LEU A 402 1.52 17.61 -0.47
C LEU A 402 2.15 18.94 -0.04
N SER A 403 3.40 18.92 0.44
CA SER A 403 4.06 20.10 1.00
C SER A 403 4.73 20.97 -0.06
N VAL A 404 5.28 20.34 -1.11
CA VAL A 404 5.97 21.03 -2.20
C VAL A 404 5.06 21.24 -3.40
N ALA A 405 4.03 20.42 -3.54
CA ALA A 405 3.09 20.43 -4.65
C ALA A 405 3.79 20.36 -6.04
N PRO A 406 4.66 19.36 -6.31
CA PRO A 406 5.33 19.18 -7.60
C PRO A 406 4.35 19.14 -8.78
N GLN A 407 3.15 18.60 -8.59
CA GLN A 407 2.05 18.61 -9.58
C GLN A 407 1.68 20.01 -10.07
N ASN A 408 2.04 21.07 -9.35
CA ASN A 408 1.83 22.45 -9.77
C ASN A 408 2.96 23.04 -10.63
N ASN A 409 4.13 22.42 -10.64
CA ASN A 409 5.31 22.89 -11.35
C ASN A 409 5.32 22.42 -12.81
N SER A 410 5.74 23.29 -13.73
CA SER A 410 5.78 23.00 -15.17
C SER A 410 6.68 21.82 -15.54
N LEU A 411 7.73 21.55 -14.75
CA LEU A 411 8.62 20.41 -14.98
C LEU A 411 7.90 19.06 -14.81
N PHE A 412 6.87 18.99 -13.96
CA PHE A 412 6.08 17.77 -13.73
C PHE A 412 4.71 17.81 -14.42
N LYS A 413 4.22 18.99 -14.81
CA LYS A 413 3.04 19.19 -15.67
C LYS A 413 3.38 19.00 -17.14
N ILE A 414 3.94 17.85 -17.49
CA ILE A 414 4.30 17.60 -18.87
C ILE A 414 2.99 17.34 -19.62
N GLY A 415 2.63 18.25 -20.52
CA GLY A 415 1.32 18.33 -21.18
C GLY A 415 0.98 17.14 -22.09
N TYR A 416 1.78 16.08 -22.04
CA TYR A 416 1.59 14.87 -22.79
C TYR A 416 0.45 14.02 -22.21
N ARG A 417 -0.42 13.53 -23.10
CA ARG A 417 -1.51 12.62 -22.75
C ARG A 417 -1.57 11.50 -23.77
N LEU A 418 -1.64 10.27 -23.29
CA LEU A 418 -1.85 9.10 -24.13
C LEU A 418 -3.24 9.16 -24.76
N LYS A 419 -3.32 8.91 -26.08
CA LYS A 419 -4.61 8.90 -26.81
C LYS A 419 -5.56 7.84 -26.25
N ASN A 420 -5.02 6.67 -25.93
CA ASN A 420 -5.79 5.51 -25.45
C ASN A 420 -5.72 5.34 -23.92
N ALA A 421 -5.47 6.41 -23.15
CA ALA A 421 -5.32 6.34 -21.70
C ALA A 421 -6.51 5.66 -21.00
N ASP A 422 -7.73 5.97 -21.43
CA ASP A 422 -8.95 5.46 -20.79
C ASP A 422 -9.15 3.97 -21.06
N GLU A 423 -8.80 3.50 -22.26
CA GLU A 423 -8.81 2.08 -22.61
C GLU A 423 -7.76 1.30 -21.84
N ILE A 424 -6.54 1.84 -21.73
CA ILE A 424 -5.45 1.24 -20.94
C ILE A 424 -5.87 1.08 -19.47
N LEU A 425 -6.43 2.14 -18.86
CA LEU A 425 -6.87 2.11 -17.46
C LEU A 425 -8.03 1.14 -17.24
N LYS A 426 -8.95 1.05 -18.21
CA LYS A 426 -10.07 0.12 -18.18
C LYS A 426 -9.57 -1.32 -18.20
N GLN A 427 -8.69 -1.66 -19.15
CA GLN A 427 -8.15 -3.01 -19.25
C GLN A 427 -7.28 -3.38 -18.03
N TRP A 428 -6.54 -2.42 -17.47
CA TRP A 428 -5.78 -2.66 -16.24
C TRP A 428 -6.69 -3.06 -15.06
N GLY A 429 -7.87 -2.44 -14.95
CA GLY A 429 -8.89 -2.83 -13.98
C GLY A 429 -9.35 -4.28 -14.16
N VAL A 430 -9.64 -4.68 -15.41
CA VAL A 430 -10.05 -6.05 -15.77
C VAL A 430 -8.97 -7.06 -15.42
N ILE A 431 -7.72 -6.82 -15.84
CA ILE A 431 -6.55 -7.68 -15.55
C ILE A 431 -6.41 -7.89 -14.03
N ASN A 432 -6.51 -6.82 -13.25
CA ASN A 432 -6.42 -6.93 -11.79
C ASN A 432 -7.57 -7.75 -11.20
N GLN A 433 -8.80 -7.61 -11.71
CA GLN A 433 -9.96 -8.39 -11.24
C GLN A 433 -9.81 -9.88 -11.56
N GLU A 434 -9.43 -10.21 -12.78
CA GLU A 434 -9.23 -11.59 -13.22
C GLU A 434 -8.15 -12.26 -12.36
N TRP A 435 -7.03 -11.57 -12.16
CA TRP A 435 -5.95 -12.10 -11.33
C TRP A 435 -6.36 -12.29 -9.87
N ALA A 436 -7.07 -11.33 -9.27
CA ALA A 436 -7.60 -11.47 -7.92
C ALA A 436 -8.57 -12.67 -7.79
N SER A 437 -9.39 -12.90 -8.82
CA SER A 437 -10.33 -14.02 -8.85
C SER A 437 -9.59 -15.36 -8.92
N LEU A 438 -8.56 -15.47 -9.77
CA LEU A 438 -7.71 -16.65 -9.88
C LEU A 438 -7.03 -16.99 -8.55
N LEU A 439 -6.36 -15.99 -7.93
CA LEU A 439 -5.67 -16.20 -6.66
C LEU A 439 -6.62 -16.64 -5.54
N LEU A 440 -7.83 -16.06 -5.48
CA LEU A 440 -8.81 -16.47 -4.49
C LEU A 440 -9.34 -17.88 -4.72
N GLN A 441 -9.57 -18.28 -5.97
CA GLN A 441 -10.01 -19.64 -6.30
C GLN A 441 -8.97 -20.70 -5.90
N GLU A 442 -7.68 -20.38 -6.03
CA GLU A 442 -6.60 -21.25 -5.57
C GLU A 442 -6.54 -21.35 -4.04
N CYS A 443 -6.90 -20.28 -3.33
CA CYS A 443 -6.84 -20.24 -1.86
C CYS A 443 -8.11 -20.74 -1.16
N THR A 444 -9.28 -20.64 -1.81
CA THR A 444 -10.56 -21.01 -1.19
C THR A 444 -11.59 -21.48 -2.22
N SER A 445 -12.37 -22.49 -1.83
CA SER A 445 -13.55 -22.93 -2.59
C SER A 445 -14.82 -22.09 -2.25
N ASP A 446 -14.71 -21.15 -1.31
CA ASP A 446 -15.84 -20.33 -0.88
C ASP A 446 -16.20 -19.27 -1.92
N SER A 447 -17.39 -19.45 -2.51
CA SER A 447 -17.92 -18.53 -3.51
C SER A 447 -18.28 -17.15 -2.93
N GLU A 448 -18.46 -16.99 -1.61
CA GLU A 448 -18.81 -15.70 -0.99
C GLU A 448 -17.64 -14.72 -0.92
N VAL A 449 -16.40 -15.23 -0.95
CA VAL A 449 -15.17 -14.42 -0.87
C VAL A 449 -14.75 -13.92 -2.25
N MET A 450 -15.39 -14.41 -3.32
CA MET A 450 -15.06 -14.02 -4.70
C MET A 450 -15.28 -12.51 -4.93
N PRO A 451 -14.43 -11.85 -5.75
CA PRO A 451 -14.42 -10.39 -5.89
C PRO A 451 -15.77 -9.76 -6.22
N ASP A 452 -16.56 -10.38 -7.12
CA ASP A 452 -17.87 -9.88 -7.50
C ASP A 452 -18.88 -9.90 -6.35
N LYS A 453 -18.99 -11.03 -5.64
CA LYS A 453 -19.92 -11.15 -4.50
C LYS A 453 -19.49 -10.28 -3.32
N ALA A 454 -18.19 -10.22 -3.06
CA ALA A 454 -17.63 -9.32 -2.06
C ALA A 454 -17.97 -7.86 -2.39
N TYR A 455 -17.90 -7.47 -3.66
CA TYR A 455 -18.25 -6.12 -4.11
C TYR A 455 -19.71 -5.79 -3.89
N GLU A 456 -20.63 -6.67 -4.26
CA GLU A 456 -22.07 -6.45 -4.04
C GLU A 456 -22.41 -6.34 -2.55
N LYS A 457 -21.79 -7.17 -1.72
CA LYS A 457 -22.01 -7.21 -0.26
C LYS A 457 -21.42 -6.00 0.46
N ILE A 458 -20.19 -5.64 0.13
CA ILE A 458 -19.46 -4.58 0.82
C ILE A 458 -19.73 -3.24 0.15
N ILE A 459 -19.37 -3.04 -1.10
CA ILE A 459 -19.46 -1.71 -1.74
C ILE A 459 -20.90 -1.42 -2.19
N GLY A 460 -21.49 -2.33 -2.97
CA GLY A 460 -22.86 -2.26 -3.47
C GLY A 460 -23.22 -0.92 -4.13
N ASN A 461 -24.49 -0.55 -4.02
CA ASN A 461 -25.02 0.70 -4.62
C ASN A 461 -24.75 1.95 -3.76
N TYR A 462 -24.23 1.79 -2.53
CA TYR A 462 -24.07 2.87 -1.55
C TYR A 462 -22.65 2.90 -0.97
N PRO A 463 -21.63 3.18 -1.81
CA PRO A 463 -20.21 3.03 -1.45
C PRO A 463 -19.80 3.88 -0.23
N THR A 464 -20.35 5.10 -0.10
CA THR A 464 -20.03 5.99 1.03
C THR A 464 -20.63 5.50 2.35
N LEU A 465 -21.88 5.01 2.33
CA LEU A 465 -22.52 4.48 3.55
C LEU A 465 -21.84 3.19 4.00
N SER A 466 -21.46 2.34 3.04
CA SER A 466 -20.68 1.13 3.34
C SER A 466 -19.36 1.45 4.02
N MET A 467 -18.58 2.38 3.46
CA MET A 467 -17.31 2.79 4.07
C MET A 467 -17.50 3.26 5.51
N LEU A 468 -18.53 4.08 5.78
CA LEU A 468 -18.84 4.53 7.15
C LEU A 468 -19.17 3.37 8.09
N ARG A 469 -19.95 2.38 7.62
CA ARG A 469 -20.23 1.15 8.37
C ARG A 469 -18.94 0.40 8.69
N GLN A 470 -18.06 0.20 7.70
CA GLN A 470 -16.80 -0.52 7.91
C GLN A 470 -15.87 0.20 8.90
N LEU A 471 -15.77 1.53 8.82
CA LEU A 471 -15.02 2.32 9.80
C LEU A 471 -15.61 2.21 11.21
N THR A 472 -16.94 2.17 11.33
CA THR A 472 -17.62 2.01 12.62
C THR A 472 -17.30 0.64 13.24
N LEU A 473 -17.42 -0.43 12.45
CA LEU A 473 -17.10 -1.80 12.89
C LEU A 473 -15.62 -1.93 13.28
N PHE A 474 -14.72 -1.36 12.47
CA PHE A 474 -13.29 -1.33 12.79
C PHE A 474 -13.01 -0.56 14.08
N SER A 475 -13.70 0.55 14.32
CA SER A 475 -13.49 1.36 15.54
C SER A 475 -13.98 0.67 16.82
N GLN A 476 -14.91 -0.29 16.70
CA GLN A 476 -15.45 -1.05 17.83
C GLN A 476 -14.48 -2.13 18.31
N ASP A 477 -13.85 -2.87 17.39
CA ASP A 477 -12.85 -3.89 17.71
C ASP A 477 -11.78 -3.99 16.60
N PRO A 478 -10.75 -3.13 16.62
CA PRO A 478 -9.73 -3.10 15.57
C PRO A 478 -8.95 -4.40 15.40
N GLU A 479 -8.78 -5.19 16.46
CA GLU A 479 -7.96 -6.41 16.42
C GLU A 479 -8.73 -7.61 15.86
N ALA A 480 -10.00 -7.76 16.25
CA ALA A 480 -10.86 -8.83 15.75
C ALA A 480 -11.55 -8.48 14.42
N TYR A 481 -11.52 -7.21 13.99
CA TYR A 481 -12.18 -6.77 12.77
C TYR A 481 -11.74 -7.58 11.55
N ARG A 482 -12.72 -8.20 10.88
CA ARG A 482 -12.62 -8.89 9.60
C ARG A 482 -13.82 -8.48 8.75
N MET A 483 -13.59 -8.34 7.45
CA MET A 483 -14.52 -7.74 6.52
C MET A 483 -15.29 -8.78 5.71
N LEU A 484 -14.59 -9.80 5.23
CA LEU A 484 -15.13 -10.81 4.33
C LEU A 484 -15.27 -12.16 5.03
N VAL A 485 -14.29 -12.51 5.86
CA VAL A 485 -14.34 -13.72 6.68
C VAL A 485 -15.07 -13.42 7.98
N LYS A 486 -16.17 -14.14 8.25
CA LYS A 486 -16.81 -14.05 9.56
C LYS A 486 -15.79 -14.47 10.62
N GLY A 487 -15.47 -13.58 11.56
CA GLY A 487 -14.70 -13.96 12.73
C GLY A 487 -15.42 -15.09 13.48
N THR A 488 -14.68 -16.06 13.98
CA THR A 488 -15.18 -17.07 14.93
C THR A 488 -15.44 -16.43 16.29
N THR A 489 -16.36 -15.47 16.34
CA THR A 489 -16.81 -14.81 17.58
C THR A 489 -18.31 -14.56 17.52
N ALA A 490 -19.03 -15.34 18.34
CA ALA A 490 -20.32 -15.08 18.98
C ALA A 490 -21.60 -14.76 18.16
N GLU A 491 -21.57 -14.62 16.83
CA GLU A 491 -22.81 -14.42 16.06
C GLU A 491 -23.52 -15.72 15.62
N GLN A 492 -22.96 -16.91 15.93
CA GLN A 492 -23.60 -18.19 15.63
C GLN A 492 -24.60 -18.67 16.71
N GLU A 493 -24.72 -18.02 17.87
CA GLU A 493 -25.68 -18.45 18.91
C GLU A 493 -27.10 -17.85 18.74
N VAL A 494 -27.30 -16.88 17.84
CA VAL A 494 -28.63 -16.23 17.69
C VAL A 494 -29.45 -16.79 16.52
N ASP A 495 -28.82 -17.37 15.50
CA ASP A 495 -29.54 -17.92 14.32
C ASP A 495 -29.78 -19.45 14.36
N GLU A 496 -29.20 -20.19 15.32
CA GLU A 496 -29.44 -21.64 15.49
C GLU A 496 -30.46 -22.01 16.59
N GLN A 497 -31.04 -21.03 17.30
CA GLN A 497 -32.08 -21.26 18.31
C GLN A 497 -33.51 -20.88 17.87
N GLU A 498 -33.88 -21.03 16.60
CA GLU A 498 -35.30 -21.14 16.23
C GLU A 498 -35.52 -22.24 15.19
N LYS A 499 -35.59 -23.49 15.68
CA LYS A 499 -36.44 -24.54 15.10
C LYS A 499 -36.50 -25.78 16.02
N PRO A 500 -37.55 -25.95 16.83
CA PRO A 500 -37.98 -27.27 17.22
C PRO A 500 -38.85 -27.85 16.09
N LYS A 501 -38.39 -28.97 15.54
CA LYS A 501 -39.23 -29.93 14.83
C LYS A 501 -40.37 -30.38 15.75
N THR A 502 -41.60 -30.33 15.29
CA THR A 502 -42.60 -31.35 15.66
C THR A 502 -43.59 -31.55 14.52
N SER A 503 -43.65 -32.80 14.07
CA SER A 503 -44.67 -33.35 13.18
C SER A 503 -45.55 -34.31 13.97
N LYS A 504 -46.80 -34.46 13.49
CA LYS A 504 -47.95 -35.25 14.02
C LYS A 504 -48.81 -34.42 14.99
N GLN A 505 -50.13 -34.31 14.86
CA GLN A 505 -51.11 -35.28 14.34
C GLN A 505 -52.44 -34.55 14.02
N LYS A 506 -53.11 -34.91 12.93
CA LYS A 506 -54.50 -34.51 12.59
C LYS A 506 -55.50 -35.16 13.55
N VAL A 507 -56.45 -34.39 14.09
CA VAL A 507 -57.83 -34.82 14.38
C VAL A 507 -58.78 -33.61 14.23
N ASP A 508 -59.85 -33.80 13.46
CA ASP A 508 -60.97 -32.87 13.24
C ASP A 508 -61.92 -32.78 14.45
N LYS A 509 -62.47 -31.59 14.75
CA LYS A 509 -63.92 -31.27 14.74
C LYS A 509 -64.29 -29.97 15.47
N GLN A 510 -65.17 -29.22 14.79
CA GLN A 510 -66.33 -28.42 15.26
C GLN A 510 -66.11 -27.32 16.32
N GLN A 511 -66.36 -26.03 16.02
CA GLN A 511 -67.62 -25.29 15.78
C GLN A 511 -68.04 -24.50 17.05
N GLU A 512 -68.53 -23.27 16.82
CA GLU A 512 -69.33 -22.40 17.70
C GLU A 512 -68.71 -21.18 18.44
N THR A 513 -68.97 -20.01 17.82
CA THR A 513 -69.72 -18.82 18.33
C THR A 513 -69.10 -17.75 19.24
N LYS A 514 -69.27 -16.50 18.73
CA LYS A 514 -69.79 -15.25 19.35
C LYS A 514 -68.94 -14.63 20.50
N THR A 515 -68.78 -13.31 20.67
CA THR A 515 -69.60 -12.12 20.37
C THR A 515 -68.73 -10.88 20.66
N GLY A 516 -68.79 -9.82 19.84
CA GLY A 516 -69.19 -8.44 20.26
C GLY A 516 -68.07 -7.56 20.84
N LYS A 517 -68.02 -6.23 20.74
CA LYS A 517 -68.69 -5.14 20.00
C LYS A 517 -68.20 -3.84 20.68
N GLN A 518 -67.84 -2.81 19.89
CA GLN A 518 -67.98 -1.35 20.14
C GLN A 518 -67.23 -0.74 21.36
N GLY A 519 -66.80 0.52 21.42
CA GLY A 519 -66.84 1.75 20.61
C GLY A 519 -65.94 2.80 21.32
N VAL A 520 -65.26 3.72 20.62
CA VAL A 520 -65.67 5.10 20.25
C VAL A 520 -65.46 6.15 21.36
N GLU A 521 -65.07 7.36 20.91
CA GLU A 521 -64.89 8.68 21.56
C GLU A 521 -63.51 8.97 22.18
N GLU A 522 -62.66 9.89 21.68
CA GLU A 522 -62.76 11.26 21.10
C GLU A 522 -62.60 12.40 22.13
N GLN A 523 -62.00 13.49 21.65
CA GLN A 523 -61.80 14.86 22.20
C GLN A 523 -60.45 15.14 22.86
N GLU A 524 -59.55 15.88 22.19
CA GLU A 524 -59.55 17.31 21.81
C GLU A 524 -59.01 18.24 22.91
N ARG A 525 -57.91 18.96 22.61
CA ARG A 525 -57.81 20.44 22.57
C ARG A 525 -56.34 20.90 22.63
N THR A 526 -55.79 21.36 21.50
CA THR A 526 -55.63 22.77 21.06
C THR A 526 -54.52 23.57 21.77
N SER A 527 -53.56 24.07 20.98
CA SER A 527 -53.26 25.51 20.74
C SER A 527 -52.00 25.93 21.50
N SER A 528 -51.10 26.79 21.04
CA SER A 528 -50.93 27.62 19.84
C SER A 528 -49.43 28.02 19.83
N GLY A 529 -48.85 28.37 18.68
CA GLY A 529 -48.54 29.79 18.48
C GLY A 529 -47.42 29.93 17.45
N LYS A 530 -47.70 30.74 16.43
CA LYS A 530 -46.82 31.19 15.34
C LYS A 530 -45.91 32.32 15.83
N GLU A 531 -44.81 32.53 15.09
CA GLU A 531 -44.11 33.79 14.73
C GLU A 531 -42.60 33.51 14.66
N GLU A 532 -41.76 34.07 13.79
CA GLU A 532 -41.87 34.88 12.58
C GLU A 532 -40.48 34.83 11.93
N ARG A 533 -40.39 34.97 10.60
CA ARG A 533 -39.11 35.10 9.87
C ARG A 533 -38.75 36.58 9.77
N VAL A 534 -37.52 36.97 10.12
CA VAL A 534 -36.84 38.13 9.52
C VAL A 534 -35.35 37.86 9.31
N PHE A 535 -34.88 38.33 8.15
CA PHE A 535 -33.54 38.35 7.56
C PHE A 535 -32.40 38.89 8.43
N LEU A 536 -31.15 38.50 8.11
CA LEU A 536 -30.08 39.44 7.69
C LEU A 536 -28.94 38.70 6.95
N LYS A 537 -28.40 39.37 5.94
CA LYS A 537 -27.30 38.98 5.03
C LYS A 537 -25.96 39.61 5.53
N PRO A 538 -24.80 39.28 4.92
CA PRO A 538 -23.50 39.18 5.59
C PRO A 538 -22.62 40.44 5.51
N GLN A 539 -21.52 40.40 6.26
CA GLN A 539 -20.25 41.08 5.95
C GLN A 539 -19.16 40.04 5.75
#